data_AF-A0A1S1BT71-F1
#
_entry.id   AF-A0A1S1BT71-F1
#
_cell.length_a   1.000
_cell.length_b   1.000
_cell.length_c   1.000
_cell.angle_alpha   90.00
_cell.angle_beta   90.00
_cell.angle_gamma   90.00
#
_symmetry.space_group_name_H-M   'P 1'
#
loop_
_entity.id
_entity.type
_entity.pdbx_description
1 polymer ?
#
loop_
_entity_poly.entity_id
_entity_poly.type
_entity_poly.pdbx_seq_one_letter_code
_entity_poly.pdbx_strand_id
1 'polypeptide(L)' 'MSFIKGVFHEMRMVEWPSGKQLMRDTGIVLITILIAAIYLGVVDELVTMLFGWFIQL' A
#
# COMPACT_ATOMS: atom_id res chain seq x y z
N MET A 1 -6.66 -8.94 -36.61
CA MET A 1 -7.09 -7.57 -36.22
C MET A 1 -8.35 -7.49 -35.34
N SER A 2 -9.25 -8.49 -35.34
CA SER A 2 -10.49 -8.44 -34.51
C SER A 2 -10.22 -8.35 -33.00
N PHE A 3 -9.21 -9.06 -32.49
CA PHE A 3 -8.84 -9.08 -31.07
C PHE A 3 -8.53 -7.68 -30.50
N ILE A 4 -7.65 -6.91 -31.15
CA ILE A 4 -7.27 -5.55 -30.70
C ILE A 4 -8.48 -4.61 -30.68
N LYS A 5 -9.39 -4.72 -31.66
CA LYS A 5 -10.64 -3.95 -31.67
C LYS A 5 -11.55 -4.30 -30.49
N GLY A 6 -11.60 -5.57 -30.10
CA GLY A 6 -12.32 -6.02 -28.90
C GLY A 6 -11.75 -5.43 -27.62
N VAL A 7 -10.41 -5.45 -27.46
CA VAL A 7 -9.72 -4.87 -26.28
C VAL A 7 -10.01 -3.36 -26.16
N PHE A 8 -9.94 -2.61 -27.27
CA PHE A 8 -10.30 -1.18 -27.25
C PHE A 8 -11.77 -0.94 -26.94
N HIS A 9 -12.67 -1.87 -27.31
CA HIS A 9 -14.08 -1.77 -26.96
C HIS A 9 -14.31 -1.95 -25.46
N GLU A 10 -13.66 -2.96 -24.86
CA GLU A 10 -13.73 -3.23 -23.42
C GLU A 10 -13.12 -2.10 -22.58
N MET A 11 -11.97 -1.55 -22.99
CA MET A 11 -11.34 -0.42 -22.30
C MET A 11 -12.21 0.85 -22.27
N ARG A 12 -13.22 0.97 -23.15
CA ARG A 12 -14.18 2.08 -23.14
C ARG A 12 -15.38 1.83 -22.22
N MET A 13 -15.63 0.57 -21.83
CA MET A 13 -16.71 0.20 -20.92
C MET A 13 -16.32 0.33 -19.45
N VAL A 14 -15.04 0.46 -19.15
CA VAL A 14 -14.53 0.68 -17.79
C VAL A 14 -14.42 2.17 -17.49
N GLU A 15 -14.76 2.57 -16.27
CA GLU A 15 -14.52 3.93 -15.81
C GLU A 15 -13.05 4.10 -15.45
N TRP A 16 -12.35 4.94 -16.21
CA TRP A 16 -10.99 5.34 -15.88
C TRP A 16 -11.00 6.38 -14.77
N PRO A 17 -10.15 6.22 -13.75
CA PRO A 17 -10.11 7.16 -12.64
C PRO A 17 -9.68 8.53 -13.12
N SER A 18 -10.35 9.57 -12.63
CA SER A 18 -9.86 10.94 -12.82
C SER A 18 -8.55 11.14 -12.04
N GLY A 19 -7.70 12.08 -12.48
CA GLY A 19 -6.44 12.36 -11.78
C GLY A 19 -6.62 12.67 -10.29
N LYS A 20 -7.74 13.31 -9.93
CA LYS A 20 -8.11 13.56 -8.52
C LYS A 20 -8.41 12.26 -7.74
N GLN A 21 -9.11 11.31 -8.36
CA GLN A 21 -9.37 10.00 -7.74
C GLN A 21 -8.06 9.24 -7.54
N LEU A 22 -7.18 9.22 -8.54
CA LEU A 22 -5.88 8.56 -8.44
C LEU A 22 -5.02 9.12 -7.29
N MET A 23 -4.97 10.45 -7.15
CA MET A 23 -4.26 11.09 -6.04
C MET A 23 -4.85 10.74 -4.67
N ARG A 24 -6.19 10.72 -4.55
CA ARG A 24 -6.87 10.32 -3.32
C ARG A 24 -6.54 8.87 -2.95
N ASP A 25 -6.68 7.97 -3.91
CA ASP A 25 -6.52 6.54 -3.68
C ASP A 25 -5.05 6.21 -3.34
N THR A 26 -4.10 6.84 -4.02
CA THR A 26 -2.66 6.74 -3.68
C THR A 26 -2.37 7.35 -2.30
N GLY A 27 -3.01 8.48 -1.97
CA GLY A 27 -2.89 9.10 -0.65
C GLY A 27 -3.34 8.18 0.48
N ILE A 28 -4.45 7.45 0.30
CA ILE A 28 -4.91 6.44 1.26
C ILE A 28 -3.85 5.36 1.45
N VAL A 29 -3.30 4.82 0.36
CA VAL A 29 -2.24 3.79 0.43
C VAL A 29 -1.03 4.30 1.22
N LEU A 30 -0.55 5.51 0.95
CA LEU A 30 0.58 6.10 1.66
C LEU A 30 0.32 6.24 3.16
N ILE A 31 -0.90 6.66 3.55
CA ILE A 31 -1.29 6.75 4.96
C ILE A 31 -1.28 5.36 5.61
N THR A 32 -1.83 4.34 4.94
CA THR A 32 -1.84 2.97 5.49
C THR A 32 -0.43 2.41 5.67
N ILE A 33 0.48 2.68 4.73
CA ILE A 33 1.88 2.25 4.82
C ILE A 33 2.59 2.98 5.96
N LEU A 34 2.34 4.28 6.13
CA LEU A 34 2.94 5.07 7.21
C LEU A 34 2.53 4.53 8.59
N ILE A 35 1.25 4.20 8.77
CA ILE A 35 0.76 3.61 10.02
C ILE A 35 1.42 2.26 10.29
N ALA A 36 1.51 1.40 9.26
CA ALA A 36 2.16 0.10 9.38
C ALA A 36 3.66 0.22 9.72
N ALA A 37 4.36 1.17 9.10
CA ALA A 37 5.78 1.42 9.35
C ALA A 37 6.04 1.87 10.80
N ILE A 38 5.22 2.78 11.33
CA ILE A 38 5.32 3.22 12.73
C ILE A 38 5.06 2.05 13.67
N TYR A 39 4.00 1.27 13.44
CA TYR A 39 3.67 0.13 14.27
C TYR A 39 4.81 -0.90 14.30
N LEU A 40 5.32 -1.30 13.14
CA LEU A 40 6.41 -2.28 13.05
C LEU A 40 7.67 -1.73 13.71
N GLY A 41 8.05 -0.48 13.45
CA GLY A 41 9.22 0.13 14.08
C GLY A 41 9.14 0.13 15.62
N VAL A 42 7.99 0.46 16.18
CA VAL A 42 7.76 0.40 17.64
C VAL A 42 7.88 -1.03 18.15
N VAL A 43 7.27 -2.00 17.45
CA VAL A 43 7.33 -3.41 17.85
C VAL A 43 8.78 -3.93 17.79
N ASP A 44 9.53 -3.60 16.75
CA ASP A 44 10.92 -4.03 16.58
C ASP A 44 11.82 -3.49 17.71
N GLU A 45 11.66 -2.23 18.09
CA GLU A 45 12.36 -1.62 19.22
C GLU A 45 12.00 -2.29 20.55
N LEU A 46 10.71 -2.50 20.81
CA LEU A 46 10.23 -3.15 22.03
C LEU A 46 10.77 -4.57 22.16
N VAL A 47 10.71 -5.35 21.07
CA VAL A 47 11.23 -6.71 21.04
C VAL A 47 12.74 -6.69 21.29
N THR A 48 13.50 -5.82 20.62
CA THR A 48 14.94 -5.70 20.81
C THR A 48 15.30 -5.39 22.26
N MET A 49 14.58 -4.47 22.90
CA MET A 49 14.77 -4.13 24.31
C MET A 49 14.51 -5.33 25.24
N LEU A 50 13.39 -6.04 25.05
CA LEU A 50 13.02 -7.19 25.85
C LEU A 50 14.02 -8.36 25.71
N PHE A 51 14.45 -8.64 24.48
CA PHE A 51 15.48 -9.66 24.23
C PHE A 51 16.83 -9.28 24.84
N GLY A 52 17.21 -7.99 24.78
CA GLY A 52 18.42 -7.49 25.44
C GLY A 52 18.38 -7.71 26.95
N TRP A 53 17.26 -7.40 27.60
CA TRP A 53 17.06 -7.67 29.02
C TRP A 53 17.12 -9.17 29.34
N PHE A 54 16.51 -10.02 28.50
CA PHE A 54 16.52 -11.47 28.69
C PHE A 54 17.91 -12.09 28.58
N ILE A 55 18.74 -11.63 27.63
CA ILE A 55 20.10 -12.16 27.43
C ILE A 55 21.05 -11.74 28.56
N GLN A 56 20.78 -10.61 29.22
CA GLN A 56 21.58 -10.11 30.34
C GLN A 56 21.19 -10.72 31.71
N LEU A 57 20.07 -11.44 31.77
CA LEU A 57 19.56 -12.11 32.97
C LEU A 57 20.23 -13.49 33.17
#